data_AF-A0A1R2C2C8-F1
#
_entry.id   AF-A0A1R2C2C8-F1
#
_cell.length_a   1.000
_cell.length_b   1.000
_cell.length_c   1.000
_cell.angle_alpha   90.00
_cell.angle_beta   90.00
_cell.angle_gamma   90.00
#
_symmetry.space_group_name_H-M   'P 1'
#
loop_
_entity.id
_entity.type
_entity.pdbx_description
1 polymer ?
#
loop_
_entity_poly.entity_id
_entity_poly.type
_entity_poly.pdbx_seq_one_letter_code
_entity_poly.pdbx_strand_id
1 'polypeptide(L)'
;MRLFGKKKDPKMNQEQVLKSMEGLRKTIDDIGKRSQVLQNKAQNEMKDALQRKKQGDKNGALICLKRRKLYETEIGKLEGARMNLEQQLFAIEGASMNKNIFDSLKTGNNVLKQVHGDMKIEDVDKLKDEMEEQQEMLNELNEAISQPIGMMSNVDDDELMNELDELEAKEYETGMLDLDAPVVNRNAPVKVAEPVQKKVENDLDDLYNDLQM
;
A
#
# COMPACT_ATOMS: atom_id res chain seq x y z
N MET A 1 49.22 2.16 -2.81
CA MET A 1 48.54 0.92 -2.39
C MET A 1 47.12 0.92 -2.95
N ARG A 2 46.80 -0.03 -3.84
CA ARG A 2 45.43 -0.29 -4.33
C ARG A 2 44.78 -1.30 -3.37
N LEU A 3 43.69 -0.94 -2.69
CA LEU A 3 43.00 -1.84 -1.75
C LEU A 3 41.46 -1.81 -1.78
N PHE A 4 40.84 -1.16 -2.77
CA PHE A 4 39.39 -1.21 -2.95
C PHE A 4 39.03 -1.91 -4.27
N GLY A 5 39.14 -3.23 -4.28
CA GLY A 5 38.43 -4.06 -5.23
C GLY A 5 36.98 -4.17 -4.78
N LYS A 6 36.05 -3.42 -5.40
CA LYS A 6 34.61 -3.65 -5.23
C LYS A 6 34.33 -5.09 -5.67
N LYS A 7 34.09 -6.00 -4.73
CA LYS A 7 33.47 -7.30 -5.04
C LYS A 7 32.11 -6.95 -5.63
N LYS A 8 31.88 -7.38 -6.87
CA LYS A 8 30.60 -7.24 -7.55
C LYS A 8 29.58 -8.02 -6.69
N ASP A 9 28.57 -7.34 -6.17
CA ASP A 9 27.54 -8.01 -5.38
C ASP A 9 26.98 -9.19 -6.20
N PRO A 10 26.77 -10.36 -5.57
CA PRO A 10 26.23 -11.50 -6.28
C PRO A 10 24.89 -11.09 -6.88
N LYS A 11 24.76 -11.27 -8.20
CA LYS A 11 23.50 -11.01 -8.90
C LYS A 11 22.43 -11.88 -8.23
N MET A 12 21.41 -11.25 -7.65
CA MET A 12 20.28 -11.97 -7.10
C MET A 12 19.62 -12.78 -8.22
N ASN A 13 19.38 -14.06 -7.96
CA ASN A 13 18.56 -14.87 -8.84
C ASN A 13 17.06 -14.52 -8.63
N GLN A 14 16.20 -14.97 -9.53
CA GLN A 14 14.78 -14.63 -9.50
C GLN A 14 14.10 -15.11 -8.20
N GLU A 15 14.50 -16.28 -7.69
CA GLU A 15 14.01 -16.85 -6.42
C GLU A 15 14.34 -15.95 -5.22
N GLN A 16 15.56 -15.41 -5.15
CA GLN A 16 15.98 -14.49 -4.09
C GLN A 16 15.21 -13.16 -4.15
N VAL A 17 14.87 -12.68 -5.36
CA VAL A 17 14.04 -11.48 -5.54
C VAL A 17 12.62 -11.74 -5.03
N LEU A 18 12.00 -12.86 -5.43
CA LEU A 18 10.67 -13.26 -4.93
C LEU A 18 10.64 -13.37 -3.41
N LYS A 19 11.62 -14.06 -2.82
CA LYS A 19 11.73 -14.20 -1.35
C LYS A 19 11.89 -12.86 -0.64
N SER A 20 12.61 -11.92 -1.25
CA SER A 20 12.79 -10.57 -0.68
C SER A 20 11.47 -9.79 -0.73
N MET A 21 10.72 -9.88 -1.83
CA MET A 21 9.38 -9.27 -1.95
C MET A 21 8.39 -9.85 -0.93
N GLU A 22 8.40 -11.17 -0.73
CA GLU A 22 7.59 -11.82 0.32
C GLU A 22 7.95 -11.32 1.72
N GLY A 23 9.25 -11.18 2.01
CA GLY A 23 9.73 -10.62 3.28
C GLY A 23 9.26 -9.17 3.50
N LEU A 24 9.28 -8.34 2.46
CA LEU A 24 8.76 -6.97 2.51
C LEU A 24 7.25 -6.95 2.79
N ARG A 25 6.46 -7.74 2.04
CA ARG A 25 5.00 -7.85 2.26
C ARG A 25 4.66 -8.29 3.67
N LYS A 26 5.33 -9.32 4.18
CA LYS A 26 5.16 -9.75 5.57
C LYS A 26 5.45 -8.63 6.57
N THR A 27 6.53 -7.87 6.35
CA THR A 27 6.89 -6.77 7.25
C THR A 27 5.85 -5.65 7.21
N ILE A 28 5.33 -5.32 6.02
CA ILE A 28 4.22 -4.37 5.84
C ILE A 28 2.98 -4.81 6.63
N ASP A 29 2.59 -6.08 6.51
CA ASP A 29 1.45 -6.64 7.24
C ASP A 29 1.66 -6.61 8.76
N ASP A 30 2.85 -6.98 9.22
CA ASP A 30 3.21 -6.98 10.64
C ASP A 30 3.19 -5.56 11.22
N ILE A 31 3.64 -4.55 10.45
CA ILE A 31 3.51 -3.14 10.81
C ILE A 31 2.03 -2.75 10.92
N GLY A 32 1.19 -3.09 9.94
CA GLY A 32 -0.25 -2.78 9.96
C GLY A 32 -0.96 -3.36 11.19
N LYS A 33 -0.69 -4.64 11.52
CA LYS A 33 -1.21 -5.27 12.74
C LYS A 33 -0.76 -4.54 13.99
N ARG A 34 0.52 -4.14 14.06
CA ARG A 34 1.06 -3.41 15.21
C ARG A 34 0.45 -2.03 15.37
N SER A 35 0.29 -1.29 14.27
CA SER A 35 -0.41 0.01 14.24
C SER A 35 -1.83 -0.12 14.78
N GLN A 36 -2.58 -1.15 14.35
CA GLN A 36 -3.94 -1.39 14.83
C GLN A 36 -4.00 -1.62 16.35
N VAL A 37 -3.08 -2.44 16.88
CA VAL A 37 -2.98 -2.68 18.34
C VAL A 37 -2.70 -1.38 19.09
N LEU A 38 -1.80 -0.53 18.58
CA LEU A 38 -1.50 0.75 19.20
C LEU A 38 -2.67 1.74 19.11
N GLN A 39 -3.42 1.71 18.00
CA GLN A 39 -4.61 2.54 17.82
C GLN A 39 -5.69 2.17 18.83
N ASN A 40 -5.94 0.88 19.05
CA ASN A 40 -6.86 0.39 20.09
C ASN A 40 -6.40 0.85 21.49
N LYS A 41 -5.09 0.79 21.79
CA LYS A 41 -4.55 1.31 23.06
C LYS A 41 -4.74 2.82 23.20
N ALA A 42 -4.53 3.59 22.15
CA ALA A 42 -4.74 5.03 22.15
C ALA A 42 -6.22 5.39 22.40
N GLN A 43 -7.16 4.65 21.79
CA GLN A 43 -8.59 4.80 22.04
C GLN A 43 -8.98 4.47 23.48
N ASN A 44 -8.40 3.42 24.07
CA ASN A 44 -8.64 3.06 25.47
C ASN A 44 -8.12 4.13 26.43
N GLU A 45 -6.90 4.64 26.23
CA GLU A 45 -6.37 5.74 27.04
C GLU A 45 -7.24 7.02 26.92
N MET A 46 -7.87 7.25 25.76
CA MET A 46 -8.85 8.34 25.62
C MET A 46 -10.09 8.12 26.49
N LYS A 47 -10.66 6.90 26.48
CA LYS A 47 -11.82 6.54 27.32
C LYS A 47 -11.47 6.71 28.80
N ASP A 48 -10.32 6.22 29.23
CA ASP A 48 -9.83 6.32 30.62
C ASP A 48 -9.60 7.78 31.03
N ALA A 49 -9.02 8.60 30.14
CA ALA A 49 -8.83 10.03 30.40
C ALA A 49 -10.17 10.75 30.65
N LEU A 50 -11.19 10.45 29.84
CA LEU A 50 -12.53 11.00 30.01
C LEU A 50 -13.18 10.56 31.31
N GLN A 51 -13.03 9.29 31.69
CA GLN A 51 -13.57 8.76 32.95
C GLN A 51 -12.91 9.42 34.16
N ARG A 52 -11.57 9.50 34.19
CA ARG A 52 -10.83 10.15 35.28
C ARG A 52 -11.16 11.63 35.40
N LYS A 53 -11.33 12.33 34.27
CA LYS A 53 -11.79 13.72 34.25
C LYS A 53 -13.17 13.87 34.89
N LYS A 54 -14.14 12.98 34.59
CA LYS A 54 -15.48 12.96 35.21
C LYS A 54 -15.42 12.75 36.72
N GLN A 55 -14.44 11.99 37.20
CA GLN A 55 -14.20 11.72 38.63
C GLN A 55 -13.44 12.86 39.34
N GLY A 56 -13.03 13.92 38.62
CA GLY A 56 -12.23 15.01 39.17
C GLY A 56 -10.73 14.71 39.27
N ASP A 57 -10.27 13.53 38.86
CA ASP A 57 -8.86 13.14 38.81
C ASP A 57 -8.17 13.73 37.58
N LYS A 58 -7.81 15.02 37.68
CA LYS A 58 -7.12 15.76 36.61
C LYS A 58 -5.73 15.18 36.31
N ASN A 59 -5.00 14.75 37.34
CA ASN A 59 -3.64 14.25 37.19
C ASN A 59 -3.63 12.90 36.46
N GLY A 60 -4.52 11.97 36.84
CA GLY A 60 -4.65 10.70 36.14
C GLY A 60 -5.15 10.87 34.70
N ALA A 61 -6.09 11.77 34.44
CA ALA A 61 -6.52 12.08 33.08
C ALA A 61 -5.36 12.59 32.20
N LEU A 62 -4.49 13.44 32.75
CA LEU A 62 -3.30 13.94 32.06
C LEU A 62 -2.27 12.84 31.76
N ILE A 63 -2.12 11.86 32.66
CA ILE A 63 -1.24 10.71 32.44
C ILE A 63 -1.77 9.85 31.28
N CYS A 64 -3.08 9.57 31.24
CA CYS A 64 -3.70 8.83 30.14
C CYS A 64 -3.50 9.55 28.78
N LEU A 65 -3.71 10.87 28.73
CA LEU A 65 -3.47 11.65 27.51
C LEU A 65 -2.00 11.63 27.07
N LYS A 66 -1.04 11.65 28.01
CA LYS A 66 0.39 11.49 27.68
C LYS A 66 0.68 10.13 27.05
N ARG A 67 0.13 9.04 27.60
CA ARG A 67 0.27 7.69 27.04
C ARG A 67 -0.36 7.58 25.66
N ARG A 68 -1.57 8.10 25.49
CA ARG A 68 -2.23 8.20 24.19
C ARG A 68 -1.32 8.88 23.16
N LYS A 69 -0.73 10.03 23.51
CA LYS A 69 0.14 10.77 22.58
C LYS A 69 1.40 9.97 22.20
N LEU A 70 1.95 9.18 23.12
CA LEU A 70 3.06 8.27 22.82
C LEU A 70 2.64 7.20 21.79
N TYR A 71 1.46 6.59 21.95
CA TYR A 71 0.95 5.62 20.98
C TYR A 71 0.71 6.25 19.61
N GLU A 72 0.07 7.43 19.55
CA GLU A 72 -0.14 8.16 18.29
C GLU A 72 1.17 8.50 17.58
N THR A 73 2.19 8.92 18.34
CA THR A 73 3.53 9.21 17.79
C THR A 73 4.17 7.96 17.19
N GLU A 74 4.02 6.81 17.85
CA GLU A 74 4.57 5.55 17.37
C GLU A 74 3.82 5.03 16.14
N ILE A 75 2.49 5.16 16.11
CA ILE A 75 1.67 4.85 14.92
C ILE A 75 2.16 5.67 13.73
N GLY A 76 2.37 6.98 13.88
CA GLY A 76 2.86 7.82 12.78
C GLY A 76 4.21 7.37 12.22
N LYS A 77 5.14 6.92 13.08
CA LYS A 77 6.42 6.35 12.62
C LYS A 77 6.24 5.03 11.88
N LEU A 78 5.35 4.17 12.38
CA LEU A 78 5.05 2.87 11.78
C LEU A 78 4.43 3.04 10.39
N GLU A 79 3.45 3.93 10.23
CA GLU A 79 2.85 4.23 8.92
C GLU A 79 3.87 4.83 7.95
N GLY A 80 4.74 5.73 8.41
CA GLY A 80 5.84 6.24 7.58
C GLY A 80 6.82 5.14 7.14
N ALA A 81 7.17 4.22 8.04
CA ALA A 81 8.01 3.07 7.70
C ALA A 81 7.29 2.12 6.72
N ARG A 82 5.99 1.90 6.91
CA ARG A 82 5.16 1.07 6.04
C ARG A 82 5.11 1.63 4.61
N MET A 83 4.82 2.91 4.46
CA MET A 83 4.77 3.59 3.16
C MET A 83 6.12 3.47 2.43
N ASN A 84 7.24 3.63 3.14
CA ASN A 84 8.57 3.44 2.57
C ASN A 84 8.81 2.00 2.07
N LEU A 85 8.31 0.99 2.79
CA LEU A 85 8.43 -0.41 2.37
C LEU A 85 7.51 -0.73 1.19
N GLU A 86 6.31 -0.17 1.14
CA GLU A 86 5.38 -0.29 0.01
C GLU A 86 5.99 0.30 -1.26
N GLN A 87 6.62 1.48 -1.17
CA GLN A 87 7.37 2.07 -2.29
C GLN A 87 8.53 1.18 -2.75
N GLN A 88 9.27 0.56 -1.84
CA GLN A 88 10.35 -0.36 -2.18
C GLN A 88 9.83 -1.65 -2.84
N LEU A 89 8.70 -2.17 -2.36
CA LEU A 89 8.07 -3.35 -2.96
C LEU A 89 7.66 -3.05 -4.41
N PHE A 90 6.96 -1.95 -4.63
CA PHE A 90 6.57 -1.49 -5.97
C PHE A 90 7.77 -1.31 -6.89
N ALA A 91 8.86 -0.71 -6.38
CA ALA A 91 10.11 -0.55 -7.10
C ALA A 91 10.71 -1.88 -7.59
N ILE A 92 10.74 -2.88 -6.71
CA ILE A 92 11.30 -4.19 -7.01
C ILE A 92 10.41 -4.93 -8.01
N GLU A 93 9.09 -4.85 -7.87
CA GLU A 93 8.14 -5.44 -8.81
C GLU A 93 8.31 -4.86 -10.22
N GLY A 94 8.39 -3.53 -10.35
CA GLY A 94 8.65 -2.84 -11.62
C GLY A 94 10.00 -3.24 -12.23
N ALA A 95 11.06 -3.26 -11.42
CA ALA A 95 12.38 -3.69 -11.88
C ALA A 95 12.40 -5.16 -12.34
N SER A 96 11.68 -6.04 -11.64
CA SER A 96 11.53 -7.44 -12.04
C SER A 96 10.78 -7.58 -13.36
N MET A 97 9.73 -6.78 -13.57
CA MET A 97 8.98 -6.77 -14.83
C MET A 97 9.84 -6.26 -16.00
N ASN A 98 10.54 -5.13 -15.82
CA ASN A 98 11.44 -4.57 -16.83
C ASN A 98 12.54 -5.56 -17.24
N LYS A 99 13.05 -6.34 -16.29
CA LYS A 99 14.00 -7.42 -16.58
C LYS A 99 13.38 -8.51 -17.45
N ASN A 100 12.17 -8.96 -17.15
CA ASN A 100 11.48 -9.98 -17.94
C ASN A 100 11.21 -9.49 -19.38
N ILE A 101 10.84 -8.21 -19.54
CA ILE A 101 10.69 -7.57 -20.86
C ILE A 101 12.02 -7.62 -21.60
N PHE A 102 13.12 -7.19 -20.97
CA PHE A 102 14.45 -7.18 -21.56
C PHE A 102 14.92 -8.59 -21.98
N ASP A 103 14.75 -9.59 -21.11
CA ASP A 103 15.13 -10.98 -21.40
C ASP A 103 14.31 -11.56 -22.58
N SER A 104 13.04 -11.15 -22.71
CA SER A 104 12.17 -11.52 -23.83
C SER A 104 12.60 -10.86 -25.14
N LEU A 105 12.90 -9.56 -25.13
CA LEU A 105 13.44 -8.83 -26.30
C LEU A 105 14.77 -9.43 -26.76
N LYS A 106 15.66 -9.76 -25.82
CA LYS A 106 16.93 -10.42 -26.12
C LYS A 106 16.74 -11.77 -26.78
N THR A 107 15.77 -12.56 -26.31
CA THR A 107 15.44 -13.86 -26.90
C THR A 107 14.89 -13.70 -28.31
N GLY A 108 13.94 -12.79 -28.53
CA GLY A 108 13.41 -12.45 -29.86
C GLY A 108 14.50 -12.02 -30.83
N ASN A 109 15.40 -11.13 -30.41
CA ASN A 109 16.54 -10.69 -31.22
C ASN A 109 17.50 -11.83 -31.59
N ASN A 110 17.72 -12.79 -30.70
CA ASN A 110 18.56 -13.95 -31.02
C ASN A 110 17.90 -14.87 -32.06
N VAL A 111 16.57 -15.06 -31.97
CA VAL A 111 15.82 -15.82 -32.97
C VAL A 111 15.84 -15.11 -34.32
N LEU A 112 15.61 -13.79 -34.35
CA LEU A 112 15.71 -12.99 -35.58
C LEU A 112 17.08 -13.12 -36.24
N LYS A 113 18.17 -13.03 -35.46
CA LYS A 113 19.54 -13.24 -35.99
C LYS A 113 19.76 -14.62 -36.59
N GLN A 114 19.18 -15.66 -36.00
CA GLN A 114 19.28 -17.01 -36.54
C GLN A 114 18.47 -17.17 -37.83
N VAL A 115 17.29 -16.55 -37.91
CA VAL A 115 16.46 -16.53 -39.13
C VAL A 115 17.12 -15.71 -40.25
N HIS A 116 17.78 -14.61 -39.93
CA HIS A 116 18.49 -13.74 -40.89
C HIS A 116 19.89 -14.24 -41.28
N GLY A 117 20.53 -15.06 -40.43
CA GLY A 117 21.86 -15.63 -40.67
C GLY A 117 21.96 -16.62 -41.84
N ASP A 118 20.84 -16.99 -42.45
CA ASP A 118 20.77 -17.83 -43.66
C ASP A 118 20.71 -17.02 -44.99
N MET A 119 20.80 -15.69 -44.96
CA MET A 119 20.79 -14.82 -46.16
C MET A 119 22.20 -14.34 -46.60
N LYS A 120 22.38 -14.05 -47.90
CA LYS A 120 23.67 -13.76 -48.58
C LYS A 120 23.78 -12.32 -49.08
N ILE A 121 24.87 -11.61 -48.70
CA ILE A 121 25.60 -10.43 -49.28
C ILE A 121 24.82 -9.18 -49.75
N GLU A 122 23.55 -9.27 -50.16
CA GLU A 122 22.66 -8.10 -50.36
C GLU A 122 22.16 -7.52 -49.01
N ASP A 123 22.58 -8.11 -47.89
CA ASP A 123 22.16 -7.87 -46.51
C ASP A 123 22.71 -6.59 -45.85
N VAL A 124 23.47 -5.76 -46.58
CA VAL A 124 24.16 -4.60 -45.99
C VAL A 124 23.22 -3.43 -45.72
N ASP A 125 22.23 -3.17 -46.59
CA ASP A 125 21.24 -2.12 -46.34
C ASP A 125 20.19 -2.56 -45.30
N LYS A 126 19.83 -3.86 -45.25
CA LYS A 126 18.96 -4.42 -44.22
C LYS A 126 19.59 -4.45 -42.82
N LEU A 127 20.89 -4.72 -42.74
CA LEU A 127 21.64 -4.65 -41.49
C LEU A 127 21.69 -3.22 -40.94
N LYS A 128 21.65 -2.21 -41.82
CA LYS A 128 21.70 -0.80 -41.43
C LYS A 128 20.36 -0.31 -40.87
N ASP A 129 19.26 -0.76 -41.46
CA ASP A 129 17.91 -0.51 -40.93
C ASP A 129 17.67 -1.26 -39.60
N GLU A 130 18.16 -2.50 -39.44
CA GLU A 130 18.14 -3.25 -38.16
C GLU A 130 19.00 -2.60 -37.06
N MET A 131 20.05 -1.85 -37.44
CA MET A 131 20.86 -1.06 -36.51
C MET A 131 20.18 0.25 -36.09
N GLU A 132 19.33 0.84 -36.94
CA GLU A 132 18.52 2.02 -36.57
C GLU A 132 17.34 1.63 -35.66
N GLU A 133 16.65 0.51 -35.93
CA GLU A 133 15.61 -0.02 -35.01
C GLU A 133 16.18 -0.44 -33.65
N GLN A 134 17.38 -1.03 -33.59
CA GLN A 134 18.05 -1.31 -32.31
C GLN A 134 18.46 -0.02 -31.56
N GLN A 135 18.74 1.06 -32.30
CA GLN A 135 19.05 2.37 -31.72
C GLN A 135 17.80 3.05 -31.16
N GLU A 136 16.64 2.89 -31.80
CA GLU A 136 15.34 3.35 -31.29
C GLU A 136 14.87 2.53 -30.08
N MET A 137 15.00 1.20 -30.10
CA MET A 137 14.68 0.33 -28.94
C MET A 137 15.55 0.66 -27.71
N LEU A 138 16.79 1.12 -27.93
CA LEU A 138 17.69 1.63 -26.89
C LEU A 138 17.30 3.02 -26.38
N ASN A 139 16.66 3.85 -27.19
CA ASN A 139 16.19 5.18 -26.78
C ASN A 139 14.86 5.09 -26.03
N GLU A 140 13.96 4.20 -26.45
CA GLU A 140 12.67 3.96 -25.81
C GLU A 140 12.82 3.21 -24.47
N LEU A 141 13.80 2.29 -24.36
CA LEU A 141 14.24 1.73 -23.07
C LEU A 141 14.86 2.80 -22.16
N ASN A 142 15.60 3.76 -22.72
CA ASN A 142 16.09 4.92 -21.97
C ASN A 142 14.94 5.81 -21.48
N GLU A 143 13.82 5.92 -22.20
CA GLU A 143 12.64 6.68 -21.79
C GLU A 143 11.78 5.93 -20.77
N ALA A 144 11.59 4.62 -20.93
CA ALA A 144 10.87 3.74 -20.01
C ALA A 144 11.60 3.48 -18.68
N ILE A 145 12.93 3.60 -18.66
CA ILE A 145 13.76 3.59 -17.44
C ILE A 145 13.86 4.99 -16.81
N SER A 146 13.64 6.06 -17.59
CA SER A 146 13.74 7.45 -17.11
C SER A 146 12.50 7.96 -16.39
N GLN A 147 11.37 7.24 -16.42
CA GLN A 147 10.25 7.54 -15.51
C GLN A 147 10.59 7.02 -14.10
N PRO A 148 10.82 7.90 -13.10
CA PRO A 148 11.32 7.47 -11.81
C PRO A 148 10.33 6.56 -11.11
N ILE A 149 10.85 5.40 -10.70
CA ILE A 149 10.34 4.61 -9.59
C ILE A 149 10.37 5.51 -8.34
N GLY A 150 9.23 6.14 -8.08
CA GLY A 150 9.07 7.17 -7.06
C GLY A 150 7.74 7.91 -7.25
N MET A 151 6.72 7.24 -7.79
CA MET A 151 5.44 7.83 -8.20
C MET A 151 4.81 8.65 -7.06
N MET A 152 4.91 8.19 -5.81
CA MET A 152 4.40 8.95 -4.64
C MET A 152 5.11 10.28 -4.37
N SER A 153 6.28 10.56 -4.96
CA SER A 153 6.96 11.86 -4.82
C SER A 153 6.51 12.88 -5.87
N ASN A 154 5.88 12.43 -6.96
CA ASN A 154 5.38 13.28 -8.07
C ASN A 154 3.86 13.31 -8.15
N VAL A 155 3.21 12.60 -7.24
CA VAL A 155 1.78 12.62 -7.03
C VAL A 155 1.48 13.84 -6.16
N ASP A 156 0.65 14.75 -6.66
CA ASP A 156 0.27 15.95 -5.93
C ASP A 156 -0.71 15.55 -4.82
N ASP A 157 -0.28 15.69 -3.56
CA ASP A 157 -1.11 15.39 -2.39
C ASP A 157 -2.43 16.20 -2.44
N ASP A 158 -2.42 17.42 -3.00
CA ASP A 158 -3.63 18.24 -3.15
C ASP A 158 -4.59 17.65 -4.20
N GLU A 159 -4.08 17.03 -5.27
CA GLU A 159 -4.89 16.36 -6.28
C GLU A 159 -5.58 15.11 -5.71
N LEU A 160 -4.86 14.29 -4.92
CA LEU A 160 -5.49 13.14 -4.27
C LEU A 160 -6.49 13.52 -3.20
N MET A 161 -6.24 14.59 -2.44
CA MET A 161 -7.21 15.05 -1.44
C MET A 161 -8.51 15.48 -2.13
N ASN A 162 -8.43 16.15 -3.28
CA ASN A 162 -9.62 16.47 -4.08
C ASN A 162 -10.33 15.21 -4.62
N GLU A 163 -9.57 14.22 -5.12
CA GLU A 163 -10.16 12.95 -5.60
C GLU A 163 -10.84 12.17 -4.46
N LEU A 164 -10.23 12.16 -3.27
CA LEU A 164 -10.76 11.52 -2.08
C LEU A 164 -12.06 12.21 -1.62
N ASP A 165 -12.09 13.54 -1.57
CA ASP A 165 -13.29 14.32 -1.25
C ASP A 165 -14.43 14.03 -2.25
N GLU A 166 -14.12 13.87 -3.55
CA GLU A 166 -15.10 13.49 -4.57
C GLU A 166 -15.63 12.06 -4.38
N LEU A 167 -14.80 11.12 -3.94
CA LEU A 167 -15.20 9.75 -3.65
C LEU A 167 -16.12 9.68 -2.42
N GLU A 168 -15.79 10.41 -1.35
CA GLU A 168 -16.64 10.51 -0.15
C GLU A 168 -18.01 11.12 -0.49
N ALA A 169 -18.04 12.17 -1.32
CA ALA A 169 -19.29 12.78 -1.77
C ALA A 169 -20.17 11.80 -2.58
N LYS A 170 -19.56 11.00 -3.47
CA LYS A 170 -20.26 9.97 -4.26
C LYS A 170 -20.80 8.83 -3.39
N GLU A 171 -20.05 8.37 -2.39
CA GLU A 171 -20.55 7.38 -1.43
C GLU A 171 -21.74 7.92 -0.62
N TYR A 172 -21.70 9.18 -0.21
CA TYR A 172 -22.81 9.81 0.52
C TYR A 172 -24.08 9.92 -0.33
N GLU A 173 -23.94 10.27 -1.60
CA GLU A 173 -25.06 10.34 -2.57
C GLU A 173 -25.64 8.94 -2.85
N THR A 174 -24.78 7.93 -2.97
CA THR A 174 -25.19 6.53 -3.20
C THR A 174 -25.82 5.90 -1.96
N GLY A 175 -25.33 6.23 -0.76
CA GLY A 175 -25.91 5.82 0.52
C GLY A 175 -27.22 6.55 0.87
N MET A 176 -27.46 7.76 0.35
CA MET A 176 -28.74 8.44 0.46
C MET A 176 -29.81 7.88 -0.48
N LEU A 177 -29.43 7.27 -1.62
CA LEU A 177 -30.36 6.59 -2.53
C LEU A 177 -30.98 5.31 -1.94
N ASP A 178 -30.42 4.77 -0.85
CA ASP A 178 -30.95 3.60 -0.15
C ASP A 178 -31.96 3.97 0.97
N LEU A 179 -32.22 5.27 1.20
CA LEU A 179 -33.15 5.75 2.23
C LEU A 179 -34.51 6.23 1.68
N ASP A 180 -34.79 6.05 0.39
CA ASP A 180 -36.09 6.42 -0.19
C ASP A 180 -37.11 5.26 -0.10
N ALA A 181 -37.58 4.99 1.12
CA ALA A 181 -38.86 4.32 1.35
C ALA A 181 -39.88 5.34 1.92
N PRO A 182 -41.09 5.46 1.34
CA PRO A 182 -41.91 6.65 1.49
C PRO A 182 -42.60 6.78 2.86
N VAL A 183 -42.46 7.98 3.41
CA VAL A 183 -43.44 8.83 4.13
C VAL A 183 -44.38 8.17 5.14
N VAL A 184 -44.10 8.46 6.41
CA VAL A 184 -44.94 8.29 7.60
C VAL A 184 -46.36 8.85 7.39
N ASN A 185 -47.38 7.98 7.43
CA ASN A 185 -48.78 8.40 7.62
C ASN A 185 -49.07 8.52 9.14
N ARG A 186 -49.43 9.73 9.59
CA ARG A 186 -49.56 10.13 11.00
C ARG A 186 -50.88 9.77 11.70
N ASN A 187 -51.78 8.96 11.14
CA ASN A 187 -53.06 8.66 11.80
C ASN A 187 -53.34 7.15 11.93
N ALA A 188 -52.96 6.56 13.07
CA ALA A 188 -53.57 5.34 13.62
C ALA A 188 -53.43 5.31 15.16
N PRO A 189 -54.46 4.84 15.90
CA PRO A 189 -54.55 5.03 17.35
C PRO A 189 -53.60 4.12 18.15
N VAL A 190 -53.01 4.73 19.18
CA VAL A 190 -52.04 4.16 20.14
C VAL A 190 -52.60 2.91 20.82
N LYS A 191 -51.89 1.79 20.72
CA LYS A 191 -51.99 0.67 21.67
C LYS A 191 -50.66 0.53 22.40
N VAL A 192 -50.73 0.70 23.72
CA VAL A 192 -49.62 0.59 24.66
C VAL A 192 -49.22 -0.87 24.80
N ALA A 193 -47.91 -1.17 24.69
CA ALA A 193 -47.32 -2.43 25.12
C ALA A 193 -45.95 -2.17 25.78
N GLU A 194 -45.71 -2.87 26.88
CA GLU A 194 -44.65 -2.70 27.89
C GLU A 194 -43.21 -2.98 27.40
N PRO A 195 -42.16 -2.51 28.12
CA PRO A 195 -40.78 -2.59 27.67
C PRO A 195 -40.14 -3.96 27.95
N VAL A 196 -39.55 -4.57 26.92
CA VAL A 196 -38.68 -5.75 27.07
C VAL A 196 -37.21 -5.30 27.07
N GLN A 197 -36.52 -5.52 28.19
CA GLN A 197 -35.07 -5.35 28.31
C GLN A 197 -34.33 -6.44 27.49
N LYS A 198 -33.40 -6.05 26.61
CA LYS A 198 -32.41 -6.99 26.04
C LYS A 198 -31.02 -6.67 26.59
N LYS A 199 -30.41 -7.71 27.16
CA LYS A 199 -29.01 -7.77 27.60
C LYS A 199 -28.10 -7.62 26.39
N VAL A 200 -27.05 -6.81 26.54
CA VAL A 200 -25.93 -6.74 25.61
C VAL A 200 -24.97 -7.86 26.02
N GLU A 201 -24.71 -8.79 25.11
CA GLU A 201 -23.70 -9.84 25.25
C GLU A 201 -22.41 -9.32 24.57
N ASN A 202 -21.27 -9.49 25.23
CA ASN A 202 -19.99 -8.89 24.87
C ASN A 202 -19.20 -9.79 23.91
N ASP A 203 -19.09 -9.40 22.64
CA ASP A 203 -18.24 -10.06 21.63
C ASP A 203 -16.75 -9.63 21.71
N LEU A 204 -16.30 -9.07 22.83
CA LEU A 204 -14.96 -8.45 22.96
C LEU A 204 -13.87 -9.39 23.49
N ASP A 205 -14.23 -10.57 23.98
CA ASP A 205 -13.26 -11.50 24.60
C ASP A 205 -12.58 -12.43 23.58
N ASP A 206 -13.17 -12.63 22.40
CA ASP A 206 -12.65 -13.55 21.39
C ASP A 206 -11.44 -12.98 20.61
N LEU A 207 -11.37 -11.66 20.43
CA LEU A 207 -10.27 -11.02 19.70
C LEU A 207 -8.95 -11.00 20.48
N TYR A 208 -9.00 -11.19 21.80
CA TYR A 208 -7.81 -11.16 22.67
C TYR A 208 -7.05 -12.48 22.70
N ASN A 209 -7.73 -13.61 22.44
CA ASN A 209 -7.15 -14.95 22.55
C ASN A 209 -6.33 -15.37 21.33
N ASP A 210 -6.64 -14.83 20.13
CA ASP A 210 -5.93 -15.20 18.89
C ASP A 210 -4.55 -14.54 18.73
N LEU A 211 -4.21 -13.55 19.57
CA LEU A 211 -2.89 -12.91 19.56
C LEU A 211 -1.87 -13.58 20.52
N GLN A 212 -2.26 -14.64 21.22
CA GLN A 212 -1.41 -15.34 22.19
C GLN A 212 -1.10 -16.82 21.85
N MET A 213 -1.44 -17.30 20.66
CA MET A 213 -0.94 -18.57 20.11
C MET A 213 0.09 -18.35 19.01
#